data_AF-A0A6L3XY52-F1
#
_entry.id   AF-A0A6L3XY52-F1
#
_cell.length_a   1.000
_cell.length_b   1.000
_cell.length_c   1.000
_cell.angle_alpha   90.00
_cell.angle_beta   90.00
_cell.angle_gamma   90.00
#
_symmetry.space_group_name_H-M   'P 1'
#
loop_
_entity.id
_entity.type
_entity.pdbx_description
1 polymer ?
#
loop_
_entity_poly.entity_id
_entity_poly.type
_entity_poly.pdbx_seq_one_letter_code
_entity_poly.pdbx_strand_id
1 'polypeptide(L)'
;LRMMAEEGRAWPLLDGTGMIYGMYVISRVSETGSIFFADGTPRKIDFTLSLTRVDESLAALYGDIGKQAESLIGKAGSMATRFTGMTGAG
;
A
#
# COMPACT_ATOMS: atom_id res chain seq x y z
N LEU A 1 16.66 -6.44 2.20
CA LEU A 1 15.66 -6.74 3.25
C LEU A 1 15.62 -5.66 4.32
N ARG A 2 16.75 -5.29 4.95
CA ARG A 2 16.79 -4.18 5.92
C ARG A 2 16.17 -2.87 5.42
N MET A 3 16.58 -2.38 4.24
CA MET A 3 15.99 -1.13 3.70
C MET A 3 14.46 -1.19 3.56
N MET A 4 13.92 -2.32 3.09
CA MET A 4 12.46 -2.49 2.97
C MET A 4 11.75 -2.48 4.34
N ALA A 5 12.41 -3.00 5.38
CA ALA A 5 11.90 -2.94 6.76
C ALA A 5 12.03 -1.53 7.35
N GLU A 6 13.14 -0.83 7.09
CA GLU A 6 13.41 0.54 7.55
C GLU A 6 12.46 1.56 6.93
N GLU A 7 11.99 1.32 5.70
CA GLU A 7 10.98 2.17 5.08
C GLU A 7 9.62 2.13 5.82
N GLY A 8 9.33 1.07 6.58
CA GLY A 8 8.07 0.90 7.30
C GLY A 8 6.82 0.80 6.40
N ARG A 9 7.02 0.67 5.09
CA ARG A 9 5.94 0.57 4.10
C ARG A 9 5.46 -0.87 3.96
N ALA A 10 4.23 -1.01 3.46
CA ALA A 10 3.69 -2.29 3.09
C ALA A 10 4.20 -2.70 1.70
N TRP A 11 4.67 -3.94 1.57
CA TRP A 11 5.18 -4.53 0.34
C TRP A 11 4.30 -5.71 -0.10
N PRO A 12 4.14 -5.95 -1.41
CA PRO A 12 3.40 -7.12 -1.88
C PRO A 12 4.19 -8.40 -1.56
N LEU A 13 3.53 -9.37 -0.94
CA LEU A 13 4.08 -10.70 -0.78
C LEU A 13 3.66 -11.58 -1.96
N LEU A 14 4.64 -12.01 -2.75
CA LEU A 14 4.49 -12.85 -3.92
C LEU A 14 5.29 -14.15 -3.74
N ASP A 15 4.73 -15.31 -4.12
CA ASP A 15 5.53 -16.54 -4.24
C ASP A 15 6.20 -16.69 -5.63
N GLY A 16 7.00 -17.75 -5.78
CA GLY A 16 7.67 -18.08 -7.04
C GLY A 16 6.73 -18.54 -8.17
N THR A 17 5.42 -18.74 -7.90
CA THR A 17 4.41 -19.06 -8.92
C THR A 17 3.72 -17.81 -9.47
N GLY A 18 3.90 -16.67 -8.80
CA GLY A 18 3.27 -15.40 -9.15
C GLY A 18 1.98 -15.10 -8.38
N MET A 19 1.66 -15.87 -7.33
CA MET A 19 0.49 -15.59 -6.49
C MET A 19 0.78 -14.47 -5.49
N ILE A 20 -0.08 -13.44 -5.47
CA ILE A 20 -0.03 -12.33 -4.50
C ILE A 20 -0.88 -12.68 -3.28
N TYR A 21 -0.28 -12.70 -2.09
CA TYR A 21 -0.97 -12.97 -0.82
C TYR A 21 -1.54 -11.71 -0.15
N GLY A 22 -1.09 -10.54 -0.60
CA GLY A 22 -1.51 -9.23 -0.09
C GLY A 22 -0.32 -8.36 0.30
N MET A 23 -0.62 -7.27 1.01
CA MET A 23 0.36 -6.28 1.44
C MET A 23 0.81 -6.56 2.88
N TYR A 24 2.13 -6.51 3.11
CA TYR A 24 2.73 -6.82 4.40
C TYR A 24 3.80 -5.79 4.78
N VAL A 25 3.82 -5.39 6.04
CA VAL A 25 4.94 -4.64 6.61
C VAL A 25 5.92 -5.62 7.23
N ILE A 26 7.21 -5.40 7.00
CA ILE A 26 8.28 -6.19 7.62
C ILE A 26 8.53 -5.62 9.01
N SER A 27 8.11 -6.33 10.06
CA SER A 27 8.24 -5.87 11.45
C SER A 27 9.57 -6.26 12.10
N ARG A 28 10.20 -7.34 11.63
CA ARG A 28 11.51 -7.77 12.10
C ARG A 28 12.30 -8.49 11.01
N VAL A 29 13.59 -8.23 10.98
CA VAL A 29 14.58 -8.94 10.16
C VAL A 29 15.69 -9.45 11.07
N SER A 30 15.98 -10.75 11.00
CA SER A 30 17.15 -11.37 11.63
C SER A 30 17.97 -12.07 10.57
N GLU A 31 19.27 -11.86 10.55
CA GLU A 31 20.19 -12.42 9.55
C GLU A 31 21.42 -12.98 10.26
N THR A 32 21.83 -14.18 9.87
CA THR A 32 23.03 -14.87 10.37
C THR A 32 23.86 -15.33 9.18
N GLY A 33 25.05 -14.76 9.04
CA GLY A 33 26.04 -15.20 8.06
C GLY A 33 26.73 -16.49 8.52
N SER A 34 26.96 -17.41 7.58
CA SER A 34 27.73 -18.62 7.79
C SER A 34 28.54 -18.96 6.53
N ILE A 35 29.54 -19.85 6.68
CA ILE A 35 30.48 -20.23 5.61
C ILE A 35 31.16 -18.99 5.03
N PHE A 36 32.25 -18.55 5.63
CA PHE A 36 32.91 -17.30 5.23
C PHE A 36 34.03 -17.56 4.20
N PHE A 37 34.18 -16.63 3.28
CA PHE A 37 35.41 -16.51 2.49
C PHE A 37 36.58 -16.08 3.40
N ALA A 38 37.81 -16.14 2.87
CA ALA A 38 39.01 -15.77 3.61
C ALA A 38 39.03 -14.27 4.02
N ASP A 39 38.27 -13.43 3.33
CA ASP A 39 38.07 -12.01 3.63
C ASP A 39 36.98 -11.75 4.69
N GLY A 40 36.31 -12.80 5.20
CA GLY A 40 35.22 -12.68 6.15
C GLY A 40 33.85 -12.40 5.52
N THR A 41 33.73 -12.37 4.19
CA THR A 41 32.44 -12.22 3.52
C THR A 41 31.63 -13.52 3.62
N PRO A 42 30.38 -13.50 4.13
CA PRO A 42 29.56 -14.71 4.23
C PRO A 42 29.13 -15.22 2.86
N ARG A 43 29.27 -16.53 2.64
CA ARG A 43 28.78 -17.23 1.43
C ARG A 43 27.36 -17.73 1.58
N LYS A 44 26.94 -17.98 2.82
CA LYS A 44 25.58 -18.37 3.17
C LYS A 44 25.01 -17.35 4.14
N ILE A 45 23.78 -16.91 3.90
CA ILE A 45 23.05 -16.02 4.80
C ILE A 45 21.72 -16.69 5.10
N ASP A 46 21.57 -17.12 6.35
CA ASP A 46 20.28 -17.58 6.87
C ASP A 46 19.53 -16.38 7.43
N PHE A 47 18.25 -16.24 7.11
CA PHE A 47 17.45 -15.11 7.57
C PHE A 47 16.06 -15.53 8.04
N THR A 48 15.50 -14.74 8.92
CA THR A 48 14.13 -14.89 9.44
C THR A 48 13.43 -13.55 9.36
N LEU A 49 12.23 -13.55 8.80
CA LEU A 49 11.37 -12.38 8.66
C LEU A 49 10.12 -12.55 9.52
N SER A 50 9.74 -11.50 10.22
CA SER A 50 8.40 -11.37 10.80
C SER A 50 7.61 -10.36 9.97
N LEU A 51 6.44 -10.79 9.50
CA LEU A 51 5.58 -10.00 8.63
C LEU A 51 4.25 -9.75 9.33
N THR A 52 3.74 -8.52 9.20
CA THR A 52 2.40 -8.14 9.65
C THR A 52 1.57 -7.79 8.43
N ARG A 53 0.44 -8.49 8.24
CA ARG A 53 -0.48 -8.20 7.13
C ARG A 53 -1.08 -6.83 7.34
N VAL A 54 -1.10 -6.03 6.28
CA VAL A 54 -1.85 -4.78 6.26
C VAL A 54 -3.20 -5.10 5.64
N ASP A 55 -4.20 -5.24 6.51
CA ASP A 55 -5.57 -5.27 6.05
C ASP A 55 -5.98 -3.83 5.73
N GLU A 56 -6.42 -3.60 4.49
CA GLU A 56 -7.12 -2.38 4.15
C GLU A 56 -8.39 -2.37 5.00
N SER A 57 -8.40 -1.53 6.03
CA SER A 57 -9.61 -1.33 6.82
C SER A 57 -10.75 -0.97 5.88
N LEU A 58 -11.89 -1.65 6.03
CA LEU A 58 -13.15 -1.25 5.40
C LEU A 58 -13.39 0.26 5.52
N ALA A 59 -12.93 0.91 6.59
CA ALA A 59 -13.02 2.36 6.77
C ALA A 59 -12.26 3.18 5.71
N ALA A 60 -11.14 2.68 5.18
CA ALA A 60 -10.44 3.32 4.06
C ALA A 60 -11.28 3.24 2.78
N LEU A 61 -11.87 2.08 2.51
CA LEU A 61 -12.81 1.85 1.40
C LEU A 61 -14.08 2.71 1.53
N TYR A 62 -14.71 2.73 2.71
CA TYR A 62 -15.88 3.58 2.99
C TYR A 62 -15.53 5.08 2.93
N GLY A 63 -14.34 5.47 3.39
CA GLY A 63 -13.87 6.84 3.30
C GLY A 63 -13.72 7.33 1.86
N ASP A 64 -13.20 6.48 0.96
CA ASP A 64 -13.07 6.81 -0.46
C ASP A 64 -14.41 6.79 -1.20
N ILE A 65 -15.33 5.86 -0.87
CA ILE A 65 -16.69 5.86 -1.42
C ILE A 65 -17.46 7.12 -0.97
N GLY A 66 -17.32 7.52 0.30
CA GLY A 66 -17.93 8.74 0.83
C GLY A 66 -17.46 9.99 0.09
N LYS A 67 -16.15 10.16 -0.10
CA LYS A 67 -15.58 11.27 -0.86
C LYS A 67 -16.01 11.28 -2.33
N GLN A 68 -16.14 10.11 -2.95
CA GLN A 68 -16.64 10.00 -4.32
C GLN A 68 -18.11 10.44 -4.42
N ALA A 69 -18.95 10.05 -3.47
CA ALA A 69 -20.35 10.46 -3.40
C ALA A 69 -20.51 11.99 -3.21
N GLU A 70 -19.74 12.59 -2.30
CA GLU A 70 -19.73 14.04 -2.09
C GLU A 70 -19.31 14.80 -3.37
N SER A 71 -18.31 14.31 -4.09
CA SER A 71 -17.88 14.88 -5.37
C SER A 71 -18.99 14.82 -6.43
N LEU A 72 -19.75 13.73 -6.51
CA LEU A 72 -20.86 13.61 -7.47
C LEU A 72 -22.00 14.58 -7.15
N ILE A 73 -22.35 14.72 -5.86
CA ILE A 73 -23.37 15.67 -5.41
C ILE A 73 -22.93 17.12 -5.67
N GLY A 74 -21.67 17.46 -5.38
CA GLY A 74 -21.12 18.78 -5.67
C GLY A 74 -21.08 19.10 -7.17
N LYS A 75 -20.78 18.11 -8.01
CA LYS A 75 -20.83 18.24 -9.48
C LYS A 75 -22.26 18.41 -9.99
N ALA A 76 -23.23 17.65 -9.47
CA ALA A 76 -24.63 17.78 -9.84
C ALA A 76 -25.21 19.14 -9.42
N GLY A 77 -24.89 19.63 -8.22
CA GLY A 77 -25.30 20.95 -7.75
C GLY A 77 -24.72 22.08 -8.60
N SER A 78 -23.42 22.02 -8.92
CA SER A 78 -22.76 23.03 -9.76
C SER A 78 -23.23 23.01 -11.21
N MET A 79 -23.59 21.85 -11.76
CA MET A 79 -24.25 21.72 -13.06
C MET A 79 -25.64 22.37 -13.06
N ALA A 80 -26.44 22.15 -12.03
CA ALA A 80 -27.77 22.75 -11.90
C ALA A 80 -27.69 24.28 -11.84
N THR A 81 -26.77 24.85 -11.05
CA THR A 81 -26.56 26.30 -10.97
C THR A 81 -26.15 26.91 -12.31
N ARG A 82 -25.27 26.24 -13.07
CA ARG A 82 -24.85 26.71 -14.40
C ARG A 82 -26.00 26.67 -15.40
N PHE A 83 -26.83 25.64 -15.37
CA PHE A 83 -27.99 25.53 -16.26
C PHE A 83 -29.01 26.64 -15.98
N THR A 84 -29.34 26.88 -14.70
CA THR A 84 -30.26 27.97 -14.31
C THR A 84 -29.73 29.36 -14.70
N GLY A 85 -28.41 29.58 -14.58
CA GLY A 85 -27.78 30.83 -15.01
C GLY A 85 -27.79 31.05 -16.52
N MET A 86 -27.82 29.97 -17.32
CA MET A 86 -27.91 30.05 -18.78
C MET A 86 -29.34 30.27 -19.29
N THR A 87 -30.36 29.81 -18.56
CA THR A 87 -31.77 29.95 -18.95
C THR A 87 -32.45 31.19 -18.37
N GLY A 88 -31.83 31.87 -17.41
CA GLY A 88 -32.36 33.06 -16.72
C GLY A 88 -31.86 34.42 -17.22
N ALA A 89 -31.06 34.45 -18.30
CA ALA A 89 -30.51 35.69 -18.88
C ALA A 89 -31.20 36.11 -20.20
N GLY A 90 -32.45 35.68 -20.42
CA GLY A 90 -33.29 36.08 -21.55
C GLY A 90 -34.53 36.82 -21.10
#